data_AF-A0AAD9PJK9-F1
#
_entry.id   AF-A0AAD9PJK9-F1
#
_cell.length_a   1.000
_cell.length_b   1.000
_cell.length_c   1.000
_cell.angle_alpha   90.00
_cell.angle_beta   90.00
_cell.angle_gamma   90.00
#
_symmetry.space_group_name_H-M   'P 1'
#
loop_
_entity.id
_entity.type
_entity.pdbx_description
1 polymer ?
#
loop_
_entity_poly.entity_id
_entity_poly.type
_entity_poly.pdbx_seq_one_letter_code
_entity_poly.pdbx_strand_id
1 'polypeptide(L)'
;MLQLVSDDPKCNAILLLTGKNYGIDTSTIVSKIIIKRPFGPNAHMLYRALSECSCEIELASQLFQGMQESTEPLSVINYICGYTKFVKNGKIEMDKDIFNLLCHKTLQILNALNSQQVLDLGCNVVEFLEYFPEANTLVNELVQVLDEDEYINLHDFCKFVDKILRFGVKPKLIKMLHNHVTREIPCSPQEITHVVCVMGKCHEIPPDARILDNISIQIRKTLPQFKLEQIAQMIVSMSKLNYNNLGLVKCMAKVVSSMIDFNSYVDAVTLTNLFTGFSRLQYKNQDFYKTLGDILAKEEVFANLQIHDATSVVRAHARIHFVNHNLFKMMDPMLFDKKVINATIATKIIVAHGKLCFQHPKLHNHLLETIDLEALKKDPGATKKLCLALEKLGIHCPELSESADYSLPRIAFKSTAIPVPHLQHVRKRKWTW
;
A
#
# COMPACT_ATOMS: atom_id res chain seq x y z
N MET A 1 4.24 -30.55 -38.36
CA MET A 1 3.94 -29.20 -37.85
C MET A 1 2.69 -29.33 -37.00
N LEU A 2 2.80 -29.30 -35.66
CA LEU A 2 1.66 -29.48 -34.77
C LEU A 2 0.74 -28.25 -34.88
N GLN A 3 -0.51 -28.47 -35.31
CA GLN A 3 -1.53 -27.43 -35.35
C GLN A 3 -1.96 -27.17 -33.90
N LEU A 4 -1.33 -26.19 -33.26
CA LEU A 4 -1.57 -25.83 -31.85
C LEU A 4 -2.93 -25.13 -31.64
N VAL A 5 -3.50 -24.54 -32.70
CA VAL A 5 -4.76 -23.80 -32.66
C VAL A 5 -5.94 -24.71 -33.01
N SER A 6 -7.01 -24.61 -32.23
CA SER A 6 -8.24 -25.38 -32.37
C SER A 6 -9.33 -24.56 -33.08
N ASP A 7 -10.32 -25.23 -33.66
CA ASP A 7 -11.57 -24.58 -34.11
C ASP A 7 -12.48 -24.21 -32.91
N ASP A 8 -12.22 -24.75 -31.71
CA ASP A 8 -12.96 -24.42 -30.47
C ASP A 8 -12.40 -23.15 -29.78
N PRO A 9 -13.20 -22.08 -29.63
CA PRO A 9 -12.79 -20.86 -28.92
C PRO A 9 -12.30 -21.11 -27.49
N LYS A 10 -12.84 -22.11 -26.79
CA LYS A 10 -12.42 -22.45 -25.42
C LYS A 10 -11.00 -23.00 -25.39
N CYS A 11 -10.66 -23.90 -26.30
CA CYS A 11 -9.29 -24.44 -26.43
C CYS A 11 -8.29 -23.32 -26.73
N ASN A 12 -8.65 -22.40 -27.62
CA ASN A 12 -7.81 -21.25 -27.95
C ASN A 12 -7.66 -20.27 -26.76
N ALA A 13 -8.74 -20.05 -26.00
CA ALA A 13 -8.70 -19.25 -24.79
C ALA A 13 -7.73 -19.83 -23.75
N ILE A 14 -7.80 -21.14 -23.50
CA ILE A 14 -6.89 -21.86 -22.60
C ILE A 14 -5.45 -21.71 -23.10
N LEU A 15 -5.21 -21.99 -24.39
CA LEU A 15 -3.88 -21.89 -24.99
C LEU A 15 -3.27 -20.48 -24.83
N LEU A 16 -4.05 -19.43 -25.07
CA LEU A 16 -3.60 -18.04 -24.91
C LEU A 16 -3.22 -17.73 -23.45
N LEU A 17 -4.10 -18.08 -22.50
CA LEU A 17 -3.85 -17.83 -21.08
C LEU A 17 -2.65 -18.64 -20.58
N THR A 18 -2.52 -19.90 -20.99
CA THR A 18 -1.37 -20.75 -20.68
C THR A 18 -0.09 -20.15 -21.28
N GLY A 19 -0.10 -19.75 -22.55
CA GLY A 19 1.04 -19.12 -23.21
C GLY A 19 1.50 -17.87 -22.49
N LYS A 20 0.57 -16.97 -22.14
CA LYS A 20 0.86 -15.76 -21.36
C LYS A 20 1.51 -16.10 -20.01
N ASN A 21 0.99 -17.10 -19.30
CA ASN A 21 1.54 -17.50 -17.99
C ASN A 21 2.98 -18.03 -18.08
N TYR A 22 3.37 -18.60 -19.21
CA TYR A 22 4.74 -19.04 -19.49
C TYR A 22 5.61 -17.95 -20.16
N GLY A 23 5.11 -16.72 -20.32
CA GLY A 23 5.85 -15.63 -20.95
C GLY A 23 6.01 -15.79 -22.47
N ILE A 24 5.16 -16.60 -23.12
CA ILE A 24 5.15 -16.77 -24.57
C ILE A 24 4.47 -15.55 -25.21
N ASP A 25 5.04 -15.07 -26.32
CA ASP A 25 4.40 -14.04 -27.15
C ASP A 25 3.12 -14.59 -27.80
N THR A 26 1.98 -14.17 -27.24
CA THR A 26 0.64 -14.61 -27.66
C THR A 26 0.22 -14.04 -29.01
N SER A 27 0.89 -13.01 -29.55
CA SER A 27 0.56 -12.43 -30.86
C SER A 27 0.66 -13.46 -31.99
N THR A 28 1.65 -14.36 -31.91
CA THR A 28 1.88 -15.45 -32.85
C THR A 28 0.81 -16.54 -32.81
N ILE A 29 0.13 -16.70 -31.67
CA ILE A 29 -1.00 -17.62 -31.50
C ILE A 29 -2.25 -16.97 -32.07
N VAL A 30 -2.51 -15.70 -31.73
CA VAL A 30 -3.68 -14.96 -32.19
C VAL A 30 -3.75 -14.86 -33.71
N SER A 31 -2.63 -14.59 -34.39
CA SER A 31 -2.60 -14.51 -35.86
C SER A 31 -2.95 -15.80 -36.58
N LYS A 32 -2.95 -16.94 -35.86
CA LYS A 32 -3.32 -18.26 -36.39
C LYS A 32 -4.74 -18.69 -36.01
N ILE A 33 -5.43 -17.93 -35.16
CA ILE A 33 -6.83 -18.21 -34.79
C ILE A 33 -7.74 -17.75 -35.93
N ILE A 34 -8.32 -18.72 -36.61
CA ILE A 34 -9.35 -18.48 -37.63
C ILE A 34 -10.69 -18.85 -37.03
N ILE A 35 -11.56 -17.86 -36.84
CA ILE A 35 -12.90 -18.10 -36.29
C ILE A 35 -13.91 -18.15 -37.43
N LYS A 36 -14.50 -19.33 -37.64
CA LYS A 36 -15.59 -19.52 -38.61
C LYS A 36 -16.89 -18.96 -38.01
N ARG A 37 -17.66 -18.23 -38.81
CA ARG A 37 -19.01 -17.77 -38.43
C ARG A 37 -20.03 -18.88 -38.74
N PRO A 38 -21.10 -19.04 -37.94
CA PRO A 38 -21.41 -18.31 -36.71
C PRO A 38 -20.44 -18.65 -35.57
N PHE A 39 -20.23 -17.72 -34.65
CA PHE A 39 -19.33 -17.92 -33.51
C PHE A 39 -19.81 -19.11 -32.68
N GLY A 40 -18.92 -20.07 -32.43
CA GLY A 40 -19.24 -21.27 -31.64
C GLY A 40 -19.58 -20.94 -30.18
N PRO A 41 -20.18 -21.90 -29.44
CA PRO A 41 -20.34 -21.77 -27.99
C PRO A 41 -18.96 -21.51 -27.36
N ASN A 42 -18.88 -20.68 -26.32
CA ASN A 42 -17.64 -20.22 -25.68
C ASN A 42 -16.86 -19.08 -26.38
N ALA A 43 -17.41 -18.43 -27.40
CA ALA A 43 -16.80 -17.23 -28.01
C ALA A 43 -16.41 -16.15 -26.97
N HIS A 44 -17.24 -15.97 -25.94
CA HIS A 44 -16.99 -15.08 -24.80
C HIS A 44 -15.72 -15.43 -24.02
N MET A 45 -15.34 -16.72 -23.91
CA MET A 45 -14.13 -17.15 -23.21
C MET A 45 -12.88 -16.70 -23.96
N LEU A 46 -12.91 -16.82 -25.30
CA LEU A 46 -11.83 -16.34 -26.16
C LEU A 46 -11.74 -14.82 -26.11
N TYR A 47 -12.87 -14.11 -26.16
CA TYR A 47 -12.91 -12.66 -25.98
C TYR A 47 -12.24 -12.22 -24.67
N ARG A 48 -12.59 -12.88 -23.55
CA ARG A 48 -11.95 -12.64 -22.25
C ARG A 48 -10.45 -12.93 -22.30
N ALA A 49 -10.02 -14.06 -22.86
CA ALA A 49 -8.61 -14.43 -22.96
C ALA A 49 -7.79 -13.44 -23.81
N LEU A 50 -8.34 -12.92 -24.91
CA LEU A 50 -7.71 -11.89 -25.72
C LEU A 50 -7.50 -10.60 -24.92
N SER A 51 -8.50 -10.20 -24.13
CA SER A 51 -8.39 -9.03 -23.24
C SER A 51 -7.32 -9.21 -22.16
N GLU A 52 -7.22 -10.42 -21.60
CA GLU A 52 -6.20 -10.78 -20.63
C GLU A 52 -4.81 -10.68 -21.23
N CYS A 53 -4.64 -11.12 -22.47
CA CYS A 53 -3.37 -11.13 -23.18
C CYS A 53 -3.01 -9.80 -23.84
N SER A 54 -3.88 -8.77 -23.75
CA SER A 54 -3.69 -7.46 -24.40
C SER A 54 -3.46 -7.57 -25.91
N CYS A 55 -4.10 -8.55 -26.54
CA CYS A 55 -3.99 -8.84 -27.97
C CYS A 55 -4.77 -7.83 -28.84
N GLU A 56 -4.57 -7.91 -30.15
CA GLU A 56 -5.18 -7.02 -31.14
C GLU A 56 -6.72 -7.06 -31.18
N ILE A 57 -7.31 -5.94 -31.62
CA ILE A 57 -8.74 -5.62 -31.48
C ILE A 57 -9.59 -6.29 -32.56
N GLU A 58 -9.07 -6.55 -33.75
CA GLU A 58 -9.88 -7.01 -34.89
C GLU A 58 -10.67 -8.28 -34.58
N LEU A 59 -10.01 -9.28 -33.98
CA LEU A 59 -10.67 -10.52 -33.57
C LEU A 59 -11.64 -10.30 -32.40
N ALA A 60 -11.30 -9.41 -31.46
CA ALA A 60 -12.12 -9.09 -30.31
C ALA A 60 -13.43 -8.39 -30.73
N SER A 61 -13.36 -7.43 -31.66
CA SER A 61 -14.54 -6.73 -32.21
C SER A 61 -15.51 -7.68 -32.89
N GLN A 62 -14.99 -8.69 -33.61
CA GLN A 62 -15.81 -9.73 -34.22
C GLN A 62 -16.53 -10.57 -33.17
N LEU A 63 -15.80 -11.02 -32.14
CA LEU A 63 -16.37 -11.81 -31.05
C LEU A 63 -17.39 -11.03 -30.20
N PHE A 64 -17.21 -9.73 -30.07
CA PHE A 64 -18.11 -8.87 -29.31
C PHE A 64 -19.53 -8.80 -29.91
N GLN A 65 -19.70 -9.06 -31.20
CA GLN A 65 -21.03 -9.09 -31.84
C GLN A 65 -21.97 -10.12 -31.18
N GLY A 66 -21.42 -11.24 -30.67
CA GLY A 66 -22.18 -12.26 -29.93
C GLY A 66 -22.67 -11.81 -28.54
N MET A 67 -22.30 -10.62 -28.07
CA MET A 67 -22.76 -10.10 -26.78
C MET A 67 -24.24 -9.73 -26.78
N GLN A 68 -24.78 -9.21 -27.89
CA GLN A 68 -26.16 -8.71 -27.94
C GLN A 68 -27.17 -9.82 -27.67
N GLU A 69 -26.91 -11.02 -28.20
CA GLU A 69 -27.75 -12.21 -28.08
C GLU A 69 -27.49 -13.00 -26.78
N SER A 70 -26.41 -12.69 -26.07
CA SER A 70 -26.01 -13.42 -24.87
C SER A 70 -26.92 -13.11 -23.68
N THR A 71 -27.49 -14.17 -23.10
CA THR A 71 -28.23 -14.15 -21.83
C THR A 71 -27.61 -15.05 -20.75
N GLU A 72 -26.67 -15.92 -21.12
CA GLU A 72 -25.99 -16.79 -20.16
C GLU A 72 -25.09 -15.99 -19.20
N PRO A 73 -25.16 -16.25 -17.87
CA PRO A 73 -24.44 -15.44 -16.88
C PRO A 73 -22.93 -15.36 -17.11
N LEU A 74 -22.29 -16.52 -17.36
CA LEU A 74 -20.85 -16.59 -17.59
C LEU A 74 -20.41 -15.83 -18.84
N SER A 75 -21.25 -15.83 -19.88
CA SER A 75 -20.96 -15.14 -21.13
C SER A 75 -20.99 -13.62 -20.94
N VAL A 76 -22.04 -13.10 -20.28
CA VAL A 76 -22.16 -11.67 -19.96
C VAL A 76 -20.99 -11.19 -19.08
N ILE A 77 -20.60 -11.94 -18.03
CA ILE A 77 -19.44 -11.61 -17.19
C ILE A 77 -18.17 -11.49 -18.04
N ASN A 78 -17.92 -12.47 -18.91
CA ASN A 78 -16.73 -12.48 -19.75
C ASN A 78 -16.69 -11.28 -20.71
N TYR A 79 -17.84 -10.87 -21.25
CA TYR A 79 -17.91 -9.68 -22.11
C TYR A 79 -17.67 -8.38 -21.34
N ILE A 80 -18.33 -8.15 -20.20
CA ILE A 80 -18.13 -6.90 -19.44
C ILE A 80 -16.70 -6.80 -18.88
N CYS A 81 -16.17 -7.89 -18.32
CA CYS A 81 -14.81 -7.90 -17.80
C CYS A 81 -13.77 -7.80 -18.94
N GLY A 82 -14.05 -8.41 -20.10
CA GLY A 82 -13.17 -8.27 -21.27
C GLY A 82 -13.18 -6.85 -21.85
N TYR A 83 -14.37 -6.25 -21.98
CA TYR A 83 -14.56 -4.88 -22.49
C TYR A 83 -13.84 -3.85 -21.61
N THR A 84 -14.11 -3.88 -20.30
CA THR A 84 -13.44 -3.00 -19.32
C THR A 84 -11.91 -3.12 -19.39
N LYS A 85 -11.39 -4.33 -19.59
CA LYS A 85 -9.94 -4.56 -19.72
C LYS A 85 -9.36 -4.03 -21.03
N PHE A 86 -10.05 -4.19 -22.15
CA PHE A 86 -9.63 -3.58 -23.41
C PHE A 86 -9.61 -2.05 -23.35
N VAL A 87 -10.65 -1.44 -22.76
CA VAL A 87 -10.70 0.01 -22.56
C VAL A 87 -9.53 0.47 -21.68
N LYS A 88 -9.32 -0.18 -20.53
CA LYS A 88 -8.22 0.13 -19.61
C LYS A 88 -6.85 0.08 -20.29
N ASN A 89 -6.64 -0.90 -21.16
CA ASN A 89 -5.38 -1.09 -21.87
C ASN A 89 -5.25 -0.18 -23.10
N GLY A 90 -6.19 0.75 -23.33
CA GLY A 90 -6.19 1.66 -24.47
C GLY A 90 -6.36 0.97 -25.82
N LYS A 91 -6.93 -0.24 -25.83
CA LYS A 91 -7.15 -1.02 -27.06
C LYS A 91 -8.45 -0.63 -27.73
N ILE A 92 -9.49 -0.31 -26.97
CA ILE A 92 -10.74 0.21 -27.54
C ILE A 92 -11.07 1.54 -26.89
N GLU A 93 -11.64 2.45 -27.68
CA GLU A 93 -12.24 3.66 -27.13
C GLU A 93 -13.46 3.29 -26.29
N MET A 94 -13.67 4.07 -25.24
CA MET A 94 -14.73 3.84 -24.29
C MET A 94 -16.07 4.33 -24.86
N ASP A 95 -16.93 3.41 -25.23
CA ASP A 95 -18.31 3.67 -25.67
C ASP A 95 -19.28 3.55 -24.48
N LYS A 96 -20.04 4.62 -24.24
CA LYS A 96 -21.00 4.71 -23.13
C LYS A 96 -22.20 3.78 -23.33
N ASP A 97 -22.74 3.71 -24.54
CA ASP A 97 -23.95 2.92 -24.81
C ASP A 97 -23.65 1.43 -24.70
N ILE A 98 -22.48 1.01 -25.19
CA ILE A 98 -22.00 -0.36 -25.03
C ILE A 98 -21.79 -0.70 -23.55
N PHE A 99 -21.13 0.18 -22.79
CA PHE A 99 -20.91 -0.06 -21.37
C PHE A 99 -22.22 -0.13 -20.57
N ASN A 100 -23.17 0.76 -20.87
CA ASN A 100 -24.48 0.77 -20.25
C ASN A 100 -25.29 -0.49 -20.55
N LEU A 101 -25.26 -0.97 -21.80
CA LEU A 101 -25.87 -2.24 -22.18
C LEU A 101 -25.27 -3.43 -21.41
N LEU A 102 -23.94 -3.48 -21.27
CA LEU A 102 -23.24 -4.51 -20.51
C LEU A 102 -23.62 -4.47 -19.02
N CYS A 103 -23.66 -3.29 -18.41
CA CYS A 103 -24.10 -3.11 -17.03
C CYS A 103 -25.54 -3.58 -16.84
N HIS A 104 -26.46 -3.19 -17.73
CA HIS A 104 -27.85 -3.60 -17.67
C HIS A 104 -28.02 -5.13 -17.79
N LYS A 105 -27.36 -5.76 -18.76
CA LYS A 105 -27.37 -7.24 -18.89
C LYS A 105 -26.80 -7.91 -17.64
N THR A 106 -25.77 -7.33 -17.04
CA THR A 106 -25.14 -7.86 -15.83
C THR A 106 -26.08 -7.79 -14.62
N LEU A 107 -26.83 -6.69 -14.46
CA LEU A 107 -27.85 -6.55 -13.42
C LEU A 107 -28.94 -7.64 -13.53
N GLN A 108 -29.34 -8.03 -14.75
CA GLN A 108 -30.36 -9.05 -14.97
C GLN A 108 -29.95 -10.46 -14.53
N ILE A 109 -28.64 -10.77 -14.55
CA ILE A 109 -28.10 -12.09 -14.22
C ILE A 109 -27.50 -12.17 -12.81
N LEU A 110 -27.50 -11.05 -12.08
CA LEU A 110 -26.66 -10.87 -10.89
C LEU A 110 -26.94 -11.92 -9.81
N ASN A 111 -28.21 -12.25 -9.59
CA ASN A 111 -28.64 -13.25 -8.60
C ASN A 111 -28.24 -14.69 -8.95
N ALA A 112 -27.81 -14.94 -10.19
CA ALA A 112 -27.33 -16.25 -10.63
C ALA A 112 -25.81 -16.41 -10.45
N LEU A 113 -25.12 -15.38 -9.98
CA LEU A 113 -23.67 -15.37 -9.83
C LEU A 113 -23.24 -15.86 -8.46
N ASN A 114 -22.14 -16.60 -8.40
CA ASN A 114 -21.47 -16.89 -7.14
C ASN A 114 -20.56 -15.73 -6.71
N SER A 115 -20.17 -15.69 -5.43
CA SER A 115 -19.28 -14.65 -4.88
C SER A 115 -18.00 -14.44 -5.68
N GLN A 116 -17.36 -15.52 -6.19
CA GLN A 116 -16.12 -15.38 -6.94
C GLN A 116 -16.31 -14.62 -8.25
N GLN A 117 -17.41 -14.89 -8.95
CA GLN A 117 -17.79 -14.18 -10.17
C GLN A 117 -18.15 -12.72 -9.89
N VAL A 118 -18.88 -12.47 -8.80
CA VAL A 118 -19.21 -11.11 -8.35
C VAL A 118 -17.94 -10.30 -8.01
N LEU A 119 -16.96 -10.92 -7.37
CA LEU A 119 -15.68 -10.29 -7.04
C LEU A 119 -14.83 -9.98 -8.29
N ASP A 120 -14.73 -10.90 -9.25
CA ASP A 120 -14.01 -10.63 -10.51
C ASP A 120 -14.67 -9.47 -11.24
N LEU A 121 -16.00 -9.50 -11.38
CA LEU A 121 -16.78 -8.44 -12.00
C LEU A 121 -16.55 -7.09 -11.31
N GLY A 122 -16.68 -7.06 -9.98
CA GLY A 122 -16.44 -5.87 -9.18
C GLY A 122 -15.04 -5.31 -9.38
N CYS A 123 -14.01 -6.16 -9.41
CA CYS A 123 -12.63 -5.74 -9.64
C CYS A 123 -12.40 -5.10 -11.02
N ASN A 124 -13.19 -5.44 -12.03
CA ASN A 124 -13.07 -4.87 -13.38
C ASN A 124 -13.93 -3.60 -13.56
N VAL A 125 -15.14 -3.56 -12.97
CA VAL A 125 -16.09 -2.44 -13.11
C VAL A 125 -15.71 -1.23 -12.26
N VAL A 126 -15.10 -1.44 -11.09
CA VAL A 126 -14.79 -0.34 -10.14
C VAL A 126 -13.93 0.77 -10.74
N GLU A 127 -13.06 0.44 -11.69
CA GLU A 127 -12.20 1.44 -12.36
C GLU A 127 -13.00 2.42 -13.23
N PHE A 128 -14.27 2.12 -13.51
CA PHE A 128 -15.17 2.92 -14.33
C PHE A 128 -16.12 3.82 -13.52
N LEU A 129 -16.02 3.81 -12.19
CA LEU A 129 -16.89 4.59 -11.29
C LEU A 129 -16.81 6.11 -11.51
N GLU A 130 -15.63 6.62 -11.88
CA GLU A 130 -15.42 8.04 -12.19
C GLU A 130 -16.08 8.47 -13.50
N TYR A 131 -16.35 7.54 -14.42
CA TYR A 131 -16.80 7.84 -15.77
C TYR A 131 -18.30 7.61 -15.97
N PHE A 132 -18.89 6.63 -15.26
CA PHE A 132 -20.27 6.21 -15.48
C PHE A 132 -21.07 6.04 -14.19
N PRO A 133 -22.20 6.75 -14.03
CA PRO A 133 -23.16 6.51 -12.94
C PRO A 133 -23.64 5.05 -12.86
N GLU A 134 -23.81 4.39 -14.00
CA GLU A 134 -24.26 3.01 -14.14
C GLU A 134 -23.28 2.02 -13.51
N ALA A 135 -21.97 2.32 -13.53
CA ALA A 135 -20.98 1.53 -12.81
C ALA A 135 -21.21 1.60 -11.30
N ASN A 136 -21.62 2.75 -10.77
CA ASN A 136 -21.89 2.89 -9.33
C ASN A 136 -23.13 2.10 -8.91
N THR A 137 -24.19 2.14 -9.72
CA THR A 137 -25.38 1.30 -9.51
C THR A 137 -25.01 -0.18 -9.51
N LEU A 138 -24.27 -0.65 -10.53
CA LEU A 138 -23.82 -2.03 -10.59
C LEU A 138 -22.96 -2.42 -9.38
N VAL A 139 -22.00 -1.58 -8.98
CA VAL A 139 -21.17 -1.88 -7.79
C VAL A 139 -22.00 -1.91 -6.50
N ASN A 140 -23.04 -1.09 -6.35
CA ASN A 140 -23.93 -1.17 -5.18
C ASN A 140 -24.67 -2.52 -5.12
N GLU A 141 -25.20 -2.97 -6.25
CA GLU A 141 -25.90 -4.26 -6.35
C GLU A 141 -24.93 -5.44 -6.13
N LEU A 142 -23.71 -5.37 -6.66
CA LEU A 142 -22.65 -6.37 -6.40
C LEU A 142 -22.34 -6.48 -4.89
N VAL A 143 -22.23 -5.35 -4.20
CA VAL A 143 -22.01 -5.34 -2.74
C VAL A 143 -23.22 -5.90 -1.99
N GLN A 144 -24.44 -5.74 -2.51
CA GLN A 144 -25.62 -6.35 -1.91
C GLN A 144 -25.60 -7.87 -2.02
N VAL A 145 -25.31 -8.42 -3.20
CA VAL A 145 -25.21 -9.87 -3.40
C VAL A 145 -24.10 -10.49 -2.56
N LEU A 146 -22.94 -9.83 -2.45
CA LEU A 146 -21.86 -10.33 -1.59
C LEU A 146 -22.27 -10.37 -0.10
N ASP A 147 -23.08 -9.43 0.38
CA ASP A 147 -23.50 -9.38 1.79
C ASP A 147 -24.45 -10.53 2.17
N GLU A 148 -25.11 -11.13 1.18
CA GLU A 148 -25.99 -12.29 1.35
C GLU A 148 -25.22 -13.61 1.33
N ASP A 149 -23.95 -13.62 0.87
CA ASP A 149 -23.14 -14.84 0.78
C ASP A 149 -22.34 -15.10 2.06
N GLU A 150 -22.44 -16.32 2.57
CA GLU A 150 -21.68 -16.76 3.73
C GLU A 150 -20.21 -17.09 3.38
N TYR A 151 -19.88 -17.42 2.14
CA TYR A 151 -18.56 -17.95 1.78
C TYR A 151 -17.86 -17.08 0.73
N ILE A 152 -17.26 -15.98 1.20
CA ILE A 152 -16.46 -15.10 0.36
C ILE A 152 -14.97 -15.44 0.47
N ASN A 153 -14.29 -15.58 -0.67
CA ASN A 153 -12.83 -15.64 -0.70
C ASN A 153 -12.24 -14.32 -0.20
N LEU A 154 -11.59 -14.35 0.97
CA LEU A 154 -11.15 -13.13 1.65
C LEU A 154 -10.06 -12.38 0.88
N HIS A 155 -9.20 -13.11 0.15
CA HIS A 155 -8.13 -12.52 -0.65
C HIS A 155 -8.69 -11.68 -1.80
N ASP A 156 -9.61 -12.22 -2.59
CA ASP A 156 -10.22 -11.49 -3.70
C ASP A 156 -11.18 -10.40 -3.23
N PHE A 157 -11.87 -10.61 -2.10
CA PHE A 157 -12.64 -9.57 -1.44
C PHE A 157 -11.78 -8.38 -1.03
N CYS A 158 -10.62 -8.62 -0.40
CA CYS A 158 -9.71 -7.55 -0.03
C CYS A 158 -9.20 -6.76 -1.25
N LYS A 159 -8.93 -7.43 -2.38
CA LYS A 159 -8.56 -6.74 -3.64
C LYS A 159 -9.70 -5.85 -4.15
N PHE A 160 -10.93 -6.36 -4.11
CA PHE A 160 -12.12 -5.59 -4.51
C PHE A 160 -12.30 -4.35 -3.62
N VAL A 161 -12.22 -4.52 -2.30
CA VAL A 161 -12.27 -3.39 -1.36
C VAL A 161 -11.15 -2.39 -1.64
N ASP A 162 -9.90 -2.84 -1.81
CA ASP A 162 -8.75 -1.96 -2.08
C ASP A 162 -8.94 -1.07 -3.31
N LYS A 163 -9.57 -1.62 -4.37
CA LYS A 163 -9.91 -0.83 -5.56
C LYS A 163 -11.02 0.18 -5.27
N ILE A 164 -12.06 -0.21 -4.54
CA ILE A 164 -13.19 0.66 -4.22
C ILE A 164 -12.77 1.84 -3.34
N LEU A 165 -11.83 1.65 -2.41
CA LEU A 165 -11.40 2.70 -1.47
C LEU A 165 -10.97 4.00 -2.15
N ARG A 166 -10.51 3.94 -3.42
CA ARG A 166 -10.14 5.13 -4.20
C ARG A 166 -11.32 6.04 -4.52
N PHE A 167 -12.53 5.49 -4.56
CA PHE A 167 -13.78 6.17 -4.95
C PHE A 167 -14.67 6.48 -3.73
N GLY A 168 -14.15 6.31 -2.51
CA GLY A 168 -14.88 6.50 -1.25
C GLY A 168 -15.23 5.19 -0.56
N VAL A 169 -15.29 5.23 0.77
CA VAL A 169 -15.54 4.02 1.57
C VAL A 169 -17.03 3.68 1.58
N LYS A 170 -17.40 2.47 1.13
CA LYS A 170 -18.75 1.94 1.34
C LYS A 170 -18.83 1.28 2.72
N PRO A 171 -19.60 1.80 3.70
CA PRO A 171 -19.63 1.26 5.07
C PRO A 171 -19.99 -0.22 5.14
N LYS A 172 -20.82 -0.67 4.20
CA LYS A 172 -21.25 -2.07 4.06
C LYS A 172 -20.06 -3.02 3.84
N LEU A 173 -19.10 -2.65 2.99
CA LEU A 173 -17.89 -3.46 2.75
C LEU A 173 -17.01 -3.59 4.00
N ILE A 174 -16.91 -2.53 4.80
CA ILE A 174 -16.15 -2.56 6.06
C ILE A 174 -16.85 -3.46 7.08
N LYS A 175 -18.18 -3.40 7.16
CA LYS A 175 -18.98 -4.29 8.01
C LYS A 175 -18.81 -5.77 7.60
N MET A 176 -18.77 -6.06 6.31
CA MET A 176 -18.53 -7.41 5.81
C MET A 176 -17.12 -7.89 6.16
N LEU A 177 -16.10 -7.04 5.95
CA LEU A 177 -14.73 -7.34 6.36
C LEU A 177 -14.65 -7.66 7.86
N HIS A 178 -15.37 -6.89 8.69
CA HIS A 178 -15.49 -7.14 10.12
C HIS A 178 -16.08 -8.53 10.40
N ASN A 179 -17.22 -8.86 9.79
CA ASN A 179 -17.90 -10.14 9.97
C ASN A 179 -17.03 -11.33 9.56
N HIS A 180 -16.23 -11.20 8.50
CA HIS A 180 -15.34 -12.28 8.08
C HIS A 180 -14.19 -12.51 9.06
N VAL A 181 -13.64 -11.43 9.63
CA VAL A 181 -12.51 -11.49 10.56
C VAL A 181 -12.92 -11.97 11.95
N THR A 182 -14.16 -11.74 12.37
CA THR A 182 -14.68 -12.19 13.67
C THR A 182 -15.12 -13.65 13.68
N ARG A 183 -15.33 -14.27 12.51
CA ARG A 183 -15.61 -15.70 12.43
C ARG A 183 -14.43 -16.50 12.95
N GLU A 184 -14.70 -17.63 13.59
CA GLU A 184 -13.68 -18.54 14.13
C GLU A 184 -12.87 -19.29 13.04
N ILE A 185 -12.96 -18.86 11.79
CA ILE A 185 -12.24 -19.48 10.67
C ILE A 185 -10.80 -18.98 10.69
N PRO A 186 -9.80 -19.87 10.77
CA PRO A 186 -8.40 -19.47 10.76
C PRO A 186 -8.04 -18.86 9.40
N CYS A 187 -7.63 -17.60 9.39
CA CYS A 187 -7.13 -16.94 8.19
C CYS A 187 -5.65 -17.29 7.95
N SER A 188 -5.26 -17.47 6.70
CA SER A 188 -3.86 -17.61 6.30
C SER A 188 -3.07 -16.31 6.56
N PRO A 189 -1.73 -16.38 6.69
CA PRO A 189 -0.89 -15.17 6.84
C PRO A 189 -1.11 -14.13 5.73
N GLN A 190 -1.35 -14.59 4.49
CA GLN A 190 -1.59 -13.70 3.35
C GLN A 190 -2.93 -12.97 3.47
N GLU A 191 -3.99 -13.67 3.86
CA GLU A 191 -5.31 -13.07 4.10
C GLU A 191 -5.26 -12.05 5.24
N ILE A 192 -4.63 -12.39 6.36
CA ILE A 192 -4.45 -11.46 7.49
C ILE A 192 -3.71 -10.20 7.04
N THR A 193 -2.65 -10.37 6.24
CA THR A 193 -1.88 -9.24 5.71
C THR A 193 -2.75 -8.32 4.87
N HIS A 194 -3.57 -8.87 3.95
CA HIS A 194 -4.45 -8.08 3.10
C HIS A 194 -5.54 -7.37 3.89
N VAL A 195 -6.17 -8.04 4.84
CA VAL A 195 -7.16 -7.43 5.75
C VAL A 195 -6.57 -6.22 6.45
N VAL A 196 -5.40 -6.39 7.11
CA VAL A 196 -4.73 -5.32 7.84
C VAL A 196 -4.33 -4.16 6.91
N CYS A 197 -3.88 -4.47 5.70
CA CYS A 197 -3.51 -3.45 4.71
C CYS A 197 -4.70 -2.64 4.21
N VAL A 198 -5.82 -3.32 3.91
CA VAL A 198 -7.08 -2.67 3.51
C VAL A 198 -7.58 -1.78 4.64
N MET A 199 -7.66 -2.30 5.87
CA MET A 199 -8.07 -1.52 7.03
C MET A 199 -7.18 -0.29 7.24
N GLY A 200 -5.85 -0.43 7.09
CA GLY A 200 -4.90 0.68 7.20
C GLY A 200 -5.03 1.76 6.13
N LYS A 201 -5.74 1.50 5.02
CA LYS A 201 -6.09 2.47 3.98
C LYS A 201 -7.47 3.12 4.22
N CYS A 202 -8.35 2.48 5.00
CA CYS A 202 -9.67 2.99 5.36
C CYS A 202 -9.56 4.10 6.42
N HIS A 203 -9.29 5.34 6.01
CA HIS A 203 -9.17 6.47 6.95
C HIS A 203 -10.53 7.05 7.39
N GLU A 204 -11.58 6.87 6.59
CA GLU A 204 -12.90 7.48 6.81
C GLU A 204 -13.73 6.76 7.89
N ILE A 205 -13.53 5.45 8.04
CA ILE A 205 -14.26 4.62 8.99
C ILE A 205 -13.23 3.98 9.92
N PRO A 206 -13.02 4.52 11.14
CA PRO A 206 -12.10 3.89 12.08
C PRO A 206 -12.62 2.49 12.42
N PRO A 207 -11.79 1.46 12.32
CA PRO A 207 -12.21 0.12 12.66
C PRO A 207 -12.55 0.02 14.15
N ASP A 208 -13.55 -0.80 14.49
CA ASP A 208 -13.83 -1.15 15.87
C ASP A 208 -12.58 -1.80 16.50
N ALA A 209 -12.20 -1.34 17.69
CA ALA A 209 -11.03 -1.83 18.42
C ALA A 209 -11.08 -3.35 18.61
N ARG A 210 -12.28 -3.94 18.76
CA ARG A 210 -12.48 -5.39 18.89
C ARG A 210 -11.97 -6.17 17.67
N ILE A 211 -12.07 -5.59 16.47
CA ILE A 211 -11.58 -6.19 15.22
C ILE A 211 -10.07 -6.32 15.27
N LEU A 212 -9.41 -5.22 15.65
CA LEU A 212 -7.97 -5.17 15.73
C LEU A 212 -7.43 -6.10 16.81
N ASP A 213 -8.16 -6.26 17.92
CA ASP A 213 -7.82 -7.24 18.95
C ASP A 213 -7.96 -8.67 18.45
N ASN A 214 -9.05 -9.01 17.74
CA ASN A 214 -9.22 -10.33 17.13
C ASN A 214 -8.14 -10.65 16.09
N ILE A 215 -7.84 -9.69 15.20
CA ILE A 215 -6.74 -9.80 14.25
C ILE A 215 -5.41 -9.96 15.00
N SER A 216 -5.19 -9.22 16.08
CA SER A 216 -3.95 -9.33 16.86
C SER A 216 -3.75 -10.72 17.45
N ILE A 217 -4.83 -11.39 17.86
CA ILE A 217 -4.81 -12.76 18.36
C ILE A 217 -4.46 -13.72 17.21
N GLN A 218 -5.08 -13.56 16.04
CA GLN A 218 -4.76 -14.38 14.87
C GLN A 218 -3.31 -14.20 14.42
N ILE A 219 -2.84 -12.95 14.31
CA ILE A 219 -1.44 -12.64 14.00
C ILE A 219 -0.51 -13.34 14.98
N ARG A 220 -0.76 -13.24 16.30
CA ARG A 220 0.10 -13.91 17.31
C ARG A 220 0.16 -15.43 17.13
N LYS A 221 -0.96 -16.06 16.78
CA LYS A 221 -1.05 -17.53 16.58
C LYS A 221 -0.26 -17.98 15.35
N THR A 222 -0.29 -17.20 14.27
CA THR A 222 0.33 -17.57 12.98
C THR A 222 1.63 -16.83 12.69
N LEU A 223 2.12 -15.99 13.60
CA LEU A 223 3.26 -15.09 13.40
C LEU A 223 4.51 -15.77 12.80
N PRO A 224 4.92 -16.98 13.22
CA PRO A 224 6.10 -17.65 12.65
C PRO A 224 5.95 -18.03 11.17
N GLN A 225 4.74 -18.04 10.62
CA GLN A 225 4.44 -18.42 9.24
C GLN A 225 4.48 -17.23 8.27
N PHE A 226 4.53 -15.99 8.78
CA PHE A 226 4.57 -14.81 7.92
C PHE A 226 5.94 -14.65 7.27
N LYS A 227 5.94 -14.19 6.03
CA LYS A 227 7.15 -13.71 5.36
C LYS A 227 7.51 -12.31 5.86
N LEU A 228 8.78 -11.93 5.69
CA LEU A 228 9.28 -10.63 6.13
C LEU A 228 8.51 -9.47 5.49
N GLU A 229 8.20 -9.56 4.19
CA GLU A 229 7.47 -8.55 3.44
C GLU A 229 6.05 -8.37 3.98
N GLN A 230 5.41 -9.47 4.39
CA GLN A 230 4.08 -9.45 4.99
C GLN A 230 4.10 -8.74 6.35
N ILE A 231 5.09 -9.04 7.19
CA ILE A 231 5.27 -8.35 8.49
C ILE A 231 5.53 -6.85 8.27
N ALA A 232 6.37 -6.49 7.30
CA ALA A 232 6.68 -5.11 6.95
C ALA A 232 5.43 -4.34 6.48
N GLN A 233 4.58 -4.95 5.65
CA GLN A 233 3.31 -4.35 5.20
C GLN A 233 2.31 -4.20 6.35
N MET A 234 2.18 -5.22 7.20
CA MET A 234 1.27 -5.19 8.36
C MET A 234 1.68 -4.10 9.35
N ILE A 235 2.96 -4.00 9.73
CA ILE A 235 3.41 -3.05 10.76
C ILE A 235 3.21 -1.59 10.31
N VAL A 236 3.40 -1.30 9.01
CA VAL A 236 3.10 0.02 8.46
C VAL A 236 1.60 0.30 8.51
N SER A 237 0.77 -0.66 8.11
CA SER A 237 -0.69 -0.50 8.06
C SER A 237 -1.29 -0.36 9.47
N MET A 238 -0.84 -1.16 10.43
CA MET A 238 -1.19 -1.00 11.85
C MET A 238 -0.76 0.36 12.41
N SER A 239 0.39 0.89 11.98
CA SER A 239 0.82 2.23 12.40
C SER A 239 -0.08 3.34 11.88
N LYS A 240 -0.74 3.15 10.72
CA LYS A 240 -1.73 4.10 10.18
C LYS A 240 -3.04 4.05 10.97
N LEU A 241 -3.40 2.88 11.48
CA LEU A 241 -4.55 2.66 12.35
C LEU A 241 -4.34 3.19 13.78
N ASN A 242 -3.13 3.65 14.13
CA ASN A 242 -2.74 4.01 15.49
C ASN A 242 -2.97 2.87 16.52
N TYR A 243 -2.96 1.61 16.08
CA TYR A 243 -3.17 0.45 16.95
C TYR A 243 -1.89 0.10 17.71
N ASN A 244 -1.73 0.68 18.90
CA ASN A 244 -0.51 0.59 19.68
C ASN A 244 -0.48 -0.58 20.68
N ASN A 245 -0.68 -1.81 20.19
CA ASN A 245 -0.50 -3.01 21.00
C ASN A 245 1.00 -3.36 21.11
N LEU A 246 1.69 -2.76 22.10
CA LEU A 246 3.13 -2.95 22.31
C LEU A 246 3.54 -4.43 22.48
N GLY A 247 2.66 -5.28 23.01
CA GLY A 247 2.91 -6.71 23.15
C GLY A 247 3.04 -7.39 21.78
N LEU A 248 2.08 -7.15 20.89
CA LEU A 248 2.13 -7.65 19.51
C LEU A 248 3.34 -7.08 18.76
N VAL A 249 3.60 -5.77 18.88
CA VAL A 249 4.74 -5.12 18.22
C VAL A 249 6.07 -5.77 18.65
N LYS A 250 6.25 -6.05 19.94
CA LYS A 250 7.44 -6.77 20.45
C LYS A 250 7.56 -8.18 19.89
N CYS A 251 6.45 -8.92 19.79
CA CYS A 251 6.45 -10.26 19.18
C CYS A 251 6.85 -10.20 17.70
N MET A 252 6.26 -9.28 16.92
CA MET A 252 6.60 -9.08 15.52
C MET A 252 8.08 -8.71 15.36
N ALA A 253 8.59 -7.78 16.17
CA ALA A 253 10.00 -7.40 16.14
C ALA A 253 10.93 -8.58 16.45
N LYS A 254 10.58 -9.42 17.44
CA LYS A 254 11.36 -10.63 17.77
C LYS A 254 11.42 -11.60 16.59
N VAL A 255 10.31 -11.81 15.91
CA VAL A 255 10.25 -12.69 14.73
C VAL A 255 11.08 -12.10 13.58
N VAL A 256 10.96 -10.79 13.31
CA VAL A 256 11.82 -10.12 12.33
C VAL A 256 13.30 -10.29 12.68
N SER A 257 13.70 -10.04 13.92
CA SER A 257 15.08 -10.25 14.39
C SER A 257 15.58 -11.69 14.27
N SER A 258 14.69 -12.69 14.17
CA SER A 258 15.08 -14.08 13.89
C SER A 258 15.15 -14.40 12.40
N MET A 259 14.51 -13.58 11.55
CA MET A 259 14.51 -13.74 10.09
C MET A 259 15.67 -13.02 9.42
N ILE A 260 16.21 -11.98 10.05
CA ILE A 260 17.27 -11.14 9.48
C ILE A 260 18.44 -10.98 10.43
N ASP A 261 19.63 -10.90 9.85
CA ASP A 261 20.89 -10.56 10.47
C ASP A 261 21.64 -9.54 9.61
N PHE A 262 22.83 -9.12 10.03
CA PHE A 262 23.65 -8.16 9.28
C PHE A 262 24.08 -8.69 7.89
N ASN A 263 24.04 -9.99 7.64
CA ASN A 263 24.41 -10.61 6.36
C ASN A 263 23.22 -10.78 5.41
N SER A 264 21.99 -10.59 5.89
CA SER A 264 20.78 -10.77 5.12
C SER A 264 20.69 -9.79 3.94
N TYR A 265 20.07 -10.24 2.85
CA TYR A 265 19.74 -9.41 1.69
C TYR A 265 18.24 -9.14 1.69
N VAL A 266 17.87 -7.88 1.91
CA VAL A 266 16.46 -7.43 2.02
C VAL A 266 16.30 -6.20 1.17
N ASP A 267 15.22 -6.11 0.40
CA ASP A 267 14.96 -4.96 -0.45
C ASP A 267 14.74 -3.67 0.36
N ALA A 268 15.10 -2.53 -0.23
CA ALA A 268 15.05 -1.23 0.43
C ALA A 268 13.63 -0.83 0.86
N VAL A 269 12.59 -1.27 0.13
CA VAL A 269 11.19 -0.95 0.44
C VAL A 269 10.74 -1.68 1.70
N THR A 270 11.05 -2.97 1.81
CA THR A 270 10.78 -3.77 3.00
C THR A 270 11.49 -3.20 4.23
N LEU A 271 12.78 -2.85 4.13
CA LEU A 271 13.52 -2.22 5.23
C LEU A 271 12.89 -0.88 5.65
N THR A 272 12.53 -0.04 4.67
CA THR A 272 11.90 1.27 4.94
C THR A 272 10.54 1.11 5.62
N ASN A 273 9.76 0.10 5.23
CA ASN A 273 8.50 -0.23 5.88
C ASN A 273 8.73 -0.67 7.34
N LEU A 274 9.73 -1.51 7.62
CA LEU A 274 10.11 -1.89 8.98
C LEU A 274 10.50 -0.67 9.82
N PHE A 275 11.41 0.18 9.31
CA PHE A 275 11.78 1.45 9.97
C PHE A 275 10.55 2.31 10.28
N THR A 276 9.68 2.49 9.29
CA THR A 276 8.52 3.38 9.40
C THR A 276 7.47 2.85 10.37
N GLY A 277 7.09 1.57 10.26
CA GLY A 277 6.04 0.98 11.08
C GLY A 277 6.46 0.86 12.54
N PHE A 278 7.62 0.25 12.83
CA PHE A 278 8.08 0.07 14.20
C PHE A 278 8.34 1.40 14.92
N SER A 279 8.90 2.40 14.23
CA SER A 279 9.18 3.70 14.85
C SER A 279 7.91 4.48 15.18
N ARG A 280 6.86 4.38 14.36
CA ARG A 280 5.54 4.99 14.63
C ARG A 280 4.83 4.31 15.78
N LEU A 281 4.98 2.99 15.91
CA LEU A 281 4.45 2.18 17.01
C LEU A 281 5.36 2.19 18.25
N GLN A 282 6.30 3.15 18.34
CA GLN A 282 7.12 3.40 19.52
C GLN A 282 8.00 2.20 19.96
N TYR A 283 8.36 1.30 19.05
CA TYR A 283 9.37 0.28 19.34
C TYR A 283 10.76 0.92 19.31
N LYS A 284 11.49 0.89 20.43
CA LYS A 284 12.73 1.67 20.65
C LYS A 284 13.98 0.79 20.92
N ASN A 285 14.01 -0.43 20.39
CA ASN A 285 15.21 -1.26 20.51
C ASN A 285 16.29 -0.76 19.53
N GLN A 286 17.39 -0.22 20.03
CA GLN A 286 18.45 0.35 19.18
C GLN A 286 19.18 -0.70 18.34
N ASP A 287 19.44 -1.89 18.89
CA ASP A 287 20.10 -2.98 18.17
C ASP A 287 19.29 -3.43 16.95
N PHE A 288 17.96 -3.48 17.08
CA PHE A 288 17.07 -3.75 15.97
C PHE A 288 17.25 -2.75 14.81
N TYR A 289 17.23 -1.45 15.10
CA TYR A 289 17.44 -0.42 14.06
C TYR A 289 18.87 -0.37 13.55
N LYS A 290 19.84 -0.76 14.38
CA LYS A 290 21.24 -0.91 13.94
C LYS A 290 21.34 -2.02 12.90
N THR A 291 20.80 -3.21 13.16
CA THR A 291 20.77 -4.31 12.18
C THR A 291 20.07 -3.90 10.89
N LEU A 292 18.91 -3.24 10.96
CA LEU A 292 18.23 -2.72 9.77
C LEU A 292 19.10 -1.70 9.00
N GLY A 293 19.82 -0.84 9.72
CA GLY A 293 20.73 0.14 9.13
C GLY A 293 21.94 -0.49 8.48
N ASP A 294 22.50 -1.54 9.08
CA ASP A 294 23.65 -2.27 8.56
C ASP A 294 23.30 -3.02 7.26
N ILE A 295 22.09 -3.61 7.17
CA ILE A 295 21.58 -4.21 5.93
C ILE A 295 21.36 -3.13 4.86
N LEU A 296 20.74 -2.00 5.22
CA LEU A 296 20.45 -0.90 4.30
C LEU A 296 21.72 -0.23 3.75
N ALA A 297 22.80 -0.23 4.54
CA ALA A 297 24.09 0.35 4.17
C ALA A 297 24.88 -0.49 3.15
N LYS A 298 24.42 -1.70 2.80
CA LYS A 298 25.05 -2.49 1.73
C LYS A 298 24.82 -1.82 0.39
N GLU A 299 25.85 -1.80 -0.45
CA GLU A 299 25.83 -1.08 -1.73
C GLU A 299 24.67 -1.53 -2.63
N GLU A 300 24.45 -2.84 -2.72
CA GLU A 300 23.40 -3.46 -3.53
C GLU A 300 21.97 -3.14 -3.05
N VAL A 301 21.80 -2.86 -1.76
CA VAL A 301 20.51 -2.45 -1.18
C VAL A 301 20.34 -0.95 -1.31
N PHE A 302 21.37 -0.20 -0.95
CA PHE A 302 21.39 1.26 -0.94
C PHE A 302 21.17 1.85 -2.34
N ALA A 303 21.73 1.23 -3.39
CA ALA A 303 21.55 1.66 -4.77
C ALA A 303 20.08 1.72 -5.22
N ASN A 304 19.21 0.92 -4.61
CA ASN A 304 17.77 0.88 -4.91
C ASN A 304 16.93 1.83 -4.04
N LEU A 305 17.55 2.49 -3.05
CA LEU A 305 16.85 3.36 -2.11
C LEU A 305 16.39 4.66 -2.81
N GLN A 306 15.11 5.00 -2.65
CA GLN A 306 14.56 6.26 -3.16
C GLN A 306 14.65 7.38 -2.12
N ILE A 307 14.62 8.64 -2.56
CA ILE A 307 14.71 9.81 -1.65
C ILE A 307 13.61 9.84 -0.58
N HIS A 308 12.39 9.42 -0.95
CA HIS A 308 11.25 9.35 -0.04
C HIS A 308 11.44 8.31 1.05
N ASP A 309 12.14 7.22 0.72
CA ASP A 309 12.45 6.14 1.63
C ASP A 309 13.57 6.55 2.58
N ALA A 310 14.65 7.13 2.07
CA ALA A 310 15.72 7.72 2.88
C ALA A 310 15.17 8.73 3.91
N THR A 311 14.27 9.63 3.45
CA THR A 311 13.57 10.58 4.33
C THR A 311 12.77 9.87 5.42
N SER A 312 12.12 8.74 5.09
CA SER A 312 11.34 7.96 6.05
C SER A 312 12.22 7.26 7.09
N VAL A 313 13.39 6.77 6.69
CA VAL A 313 14.41 6.21 7.58
C VAL A 313 14.95 7.28 8.55
N VAL A 314 15.36 8.45 8.07
CA VAL A 314 15.81 9.56 8.95
C VAL A 314 14.71 9.96 9.95
N ARG A 315 13.45 10.02 9.50
CA ARG A 315 12.30 10.28 10.39
C ARG A 315 12.06 9.16 11.40
N ALA A 316 12.31 7.90 11.04
CA ALA A 316 12.21 6.77 11.96
C ALA A 316 13.23 6.91 13.09
N HIS A 317 14.49 7.19 12.74
CA HIS A 317 15.57 7.51 13.68
C HIS A 317 15.21 8.66 14.62
N ALA A 318 14.62 9.74 14.09
CA ALA A 318 14.16 10.88 14.89
C ALA A 318 13.01 10.55 15.86
N ARG A 319 12.18 9.54 15.58
CA ARG A 319 11.10 9.09 16.51
C ARG A 319 11.63 8.25 17.66
N ILE A 320 12.71 7.50 17.42
CA ILE A 320 13.33 6.63 18.43
C ILE A 320 14.49 7.32 19.16
N HIS A 321 14.88 8.53 18.74
CA HIS A 321 16.00 9.30 19.29
C HIS A 321 17.34 8.55 19.19
N PHE A 322 17.61 7.96 18.03
CA PHE A 322 18.85 7.23 17.76
C PHE A 322 19.50 7.76 16.48
N VAL A 323 20.79 8.09 16.54
CA VAL A 323 21.56 8.60 15.39
C VAL A 323 22.45 7.48 14.85
N ASN A 324 22.29 7.15 13.56
CA ASN A 324 23.23 6.29 12.84
C ASN A 324 24.07 7.16 11.90
N HIS A 325 25.23 7.59 12.39
CA HIS A 325 26.12 8.52 11.66
C HIS A 325 26.56 7.96 10.30
N ASN A 326 26.88 6.67 10.23
CA ASN A 326 27.36 6.04 9.00
C ASN A 326 26.25 6.05 7.93
N LEU A 327 25.06 5.60 8.30
CA LEU A 327 23.91 5.56 7.39
C LEU A 327 23.52 6.97 6.92
N PHE A 328 23.51 7.96 7.82
CA PHE A 328 23.18 9.33 7.45
C PHE A 328 24.20 9.90 6.47
N LYS A 329 25.49 9.68 6.70
CA LYS A 329 26.56 10.10 5.79
C LYS A 329 26.44 9.44 4.41
N MET A 330 26.02 8.17 4.36
CA MET A 330 25.77 7.48 3.08
C MET A 330 24.60 8.10 2.32
N MET A 331 23.58 8.62 3.01
CA MET A 331 22.44 9.31 2.39
C MET A 331 22.79 10.71 1.87
N ASP A 332 23.85 11.36 2.37
CA ASP A 332 24.21 12.73 2.01
C ASP A 332 24.20 13.02 0.50
N PRO A 333 24.81 12.19 -0.39
CA PRO A 333 24.79 12.46 -1.83
C PRO A 333 23.38 12.57 -2.41
N MET A 334 22.45 11.73 -1.95
CA MET A 334 21.04 11.80 -2.35
C MET A 334 20.35 13.04 -1.77
N LEU A 335 20.75 13.46 -0.57
CA LEU A 335 20.22 14.63 0.13
C LEU A 335 20.83 15.98 -0.33
N PHE A 336 21.82 15.95 -1.21
CA PHE A 336 22.39 17.14 -1.88
C PHE A 336 21.93 17.32 -3.33
N ASP A 337 21.16 16.38 -3.88
CA ASP A 337 20.68 16.47 -5.27
C ASP A 337 19.43 17.37 -5.37
N LYS A 338 19.62 18.61 -5.85
CA LYS A 338 18.55 19.59 -6.08
C LYS A 338 17.50 19.13 -7.10
N LYS A 339 17.81 18.16 -7.98
CA LYS A 339 16.82 17.65 -8.95
C LYS A 339 15.78 16.77 -8.28
N VAL A 340 16.12 16.19 -7.13
CA VAL A 340 15.34 15.15 -6.47
C VAL A 340 14.62 15.67 -5.23
N ILE A 341 15.18 16.70 -4.58
CA ILE A 341 14.66 17.23 -3.31
C ILE A 341 13.69 18.37 -3.54
N ASN A 342 12.48 18.22 -2.97
CA ASN A 342 11.50 19.29 -2.90
C ASN A 342 11.38 19.86 -1.47
N ALA A 343 10.71 21.02 -1.35
CA ALA A 343 10.50 21.72 -0.08
C ALA A 343 9.90 20.82 1.03
N THR A 344 9.01 19.89 0.66
CA THR A 344 8.37 18.97 1.63
C THR A 344 9.37 17.97 2.21
N ILE A 345 10.25 17.41 1.37
CA ILE A 345 11.32 16.50 1.79
C ILE A 345 12.32 17.25 2.66
N ALA A 346 12.78 18.43 2.20
CA ALA A 346 13.72 19.26 2.93
C ALA A 346 13.23 19.61 4.33
N THR A 347 11.98 20.08 4.45
CA THR A 347 11.34 20.38 5.74
C THR A 347 11.30 19.15 6.65
N LYS A 348 10.93 17.97 6.12
CA LYS A 348 10.88 16.73 6.89
C LYS A 348 12.24 16.31 7.44
N ILE A 349 13.31 16.48 6.66
CA ILE A 349 14.68 16.13 7.05
C ILE A 349 15.18 17.11 8.12
N ILE A 350 15.04 18.43 7.91
CA ILE A 350 15.46 19.43 8.91
C ILE A 350 14.73 19.19 10.23
N VAL A 351 13.42 18.96 10.20
CA VAL A 351 12.65 18.67 11.41
C VAL A 351 13.14 17.39 12.11
N ALA A 352 13.52 16.38 11.34
CA ALA A 352 14.08 15.14 11.90
C ALA A 352 15.48 15.37 12.50
N HIS A 353 16.35 16.11 11.82
CA HIS A 353 17.68 16.48 12.32
C HIS A 353 17.59 17.33 13.59
N GLY A 354 16.68 18.31 13.64
CA GLY A 354 16.46 19.12 14.83
C GLY A 354 15.96 18.31 16.04
N LYS A 355 15.13 17.28 15.81
CA LYS A 355 14.74 16.33 16.88
C LYS A 355 15.89 15.47 17.39
N LEU A 356 16.88 15.21 16.56
CA LEU A 356 18.07 14.44 16.89
C LEU A 356 19.23 15.31 17.38
N CYS A 357 19.11 16.65 17.28
CA CYS A 357 20.22 17.59 17.39
C CYS A 357 21.40 17.20 16.48
N PHE A 358 21.12 16.64 15.30
CA PHE A 358 22.14 16.16 14.36
C PHE A 358 22.70 17.32 13.55
N GLN A 359 23.96 17.68 13.83
CA GLN A 359 24.65 18.82 13.24
C GLN A 359 25.27 18.46 11.89
N HIS A 360 24.78 19.09 10.81
CA HIS A 360 25.33 18.95 9.46
C HIS A 360 25.13 20.25 8.64
N PRO A 361 25.87 21.33 8.98
CA PRO A 361 25.57 22.68 8.52
C PRO A 361 25.47 22.84 7.00
N LYS A 362 26.37 22.18 6.24
CA LYS A 362 26.37 22.22 4.77
C LYS A 362 25.05 21.70 4.18
N LEU A 363 24.54 20.61 4.74
CA LEU A 363 23.28 20.01 4.28
C LEU A 363 22.10 20.84 4.74
N HIS A 364 22.10 21.33 5.98
CA HIS A 364 21.02 22.16 6.49
C HIS A 364 20.83 23.43 5.67
N ASN A 365 21.92 24.12 5.31
CA ASN A 365 21.86 25.30 4.44
C ASN A 365 21.30 24.96 3.06
N HIS A 366 21.78 23.86 2.45
CA HIS A 366 21.27 23.38 1.17
C HIS A 366 19.77 23.07 1.19
N LEU A 367 19.29 22.40 2.25
CA LEU A 367 17.89 22.07 2.42
C LEU A 367 17.04 23.33 2.66
N LEU A 368 17.55 24.31 3.41
CA LEU A 368 16.86 25.58 3.66
C LEU A 368 16.65 26.38 2.38
N GLU A 369 17.65 26.44 1.49
CA GLU A 369 17.52 27.07 0.17
C GLU A 369 16.41 26.43 -0.69
N THR A 370 16.05 25.18 -0.40
CA THR A 370 15.03 24.42 -1.15
C THR A 370 13.62 24.63 -0.58
N ILE A 371 13.48 25.21 0.60
CA ILE A 371 12.19 25.41 1.25
C ILE A 371 11.59 26.73 0.77
N ASP A 372 10.42 26.64 0.14
CA ASP A 372 9.57 27.79 -0.12
C ASP A 372 8.88 28.25 1.17
N LEU A 373 9.40 29.32 1.76
CA LEU A 373 8.90 29.89 3.01
C LEU A 373 7.48 30.46 2.86
N GLU A 374 7.12 30.99 1.69
CA GLU A 374 5.79 31.55 1.45
C GLU A 374 4.72 30.47 1.36
N ALA A 375 5.05 29.34 0.72
CA ALA A 375 4.20 28.16 0.76
C ALA A 375 4.10 27.58 2.18
N LEU A 376 5.20 27.56 2.93
CA LEU A 376 5.23 27.02 4.30
C LEU A 376 4.38 27.84 5.28
N LYS A 377 4.37 29.17 5.16
CA LYS A 377 3.54 30.08 6.01
C LYS A 377 2.04 29.76 5.94
N LYS A 378 1.57 29.12 4.85
CA LYS A 378 0.18 28.65 4.70
C LYS A 378 -0.14 27.42 5.57
N ASP A 379 0.87 26.73 6.10
CA ASP A 379 0.74 25.64 7.08
C ASP A 379 1.41 26.04 8.42
N PRO A 380 0.63 26.58 9.38
CA PRO A 380 1.14 26.97 10.70
C PRO A 380 1.77 25.81 11.47
N GLY A 381 1.28 24.58 11.26
CA GLY A 381 1.75 23.39 11.95
C GLY A 381 3.13 22.95 11.47
N ALA A 382 3.39 23.04 10.17
CA ALA A 382 4.71 22.79 9.58
C ALA A 382 5.71 23.90 9.93
N THR A 383 5.29 25.16 9.81
CA THR A 383 6.08 26.34 10.19
C THR A 383 6.60 26.21 11.62
N LYS A 384 5.72 25.94 12.59
CA LYS A 384 6.09 25.78 13.99
C LYS A 384 7.10 24.65 14.24
N LYS A 385 6.94 23.51 13.55
CA LYS A 385 7.87 22.38 13.65
C LYS A 385 9.25 22.75 13.10
N LEU A 386 9.29 23.50 12.01
CA LEU A 386 10.54 23.96 11.41
C LEU A 386 11.25 24.94 12.34
N CYS A 387 10.57 25.96 12.87
CA CYS A 387 11.18 26.93 13.81
C CYS A 387 11.82 26.23 15.01
N LEU A 388 11.10 25.29 15.64
CA LEU A 388 11.62 24.51 16.77
C LEU A 388 12.84 23.65 16.37
N ALA A 389 12.84 23.12 15.15
CA ALA A 389 13.99 22.35 14.66
C ALA A 389 15.21 23.24 14.41
N LEU A 390 15.01 24.43 13.82
CA LEU A 390 16.09 25.40 13.59
C LEU A 390 16.69 25.92 14.89
N GLU A 391 15.86 26.21 15.90
CA GLU A 391 16.31 26.57 17.24
C GLU A 391 17.20 25.47 17.84
N LYS A 392 16.79 24.19 17.73
CA LYS A 392 17.57 23.05 18.23
C LYS A 392 18.87 22.82 17.45
N LEU A 393 18.89 23.19 16.19
CA LEU A 393 20.09 23.12 15.36
C LEU A 393 21.00 24.34 15.53
N GLY A 394 20.52 25.41 16.18
CA GLY A 394 21.26 26.67 16.31
C GLY A 394 21.30 27.47 15.00
N ILE A 395 20.32 27.28 14.12
CA ILE A 395 20.23 27.96 12.83
C ILE A 395 19.29 29.16 12.97
N HIS A 396 19.78 30.35 12.63
CA HIS A 396 18.97 31.56 12.62
C HIS A 396 18.33 31.77 11.24
N CYS A 397 17.01 31.89 11.20
CA CYS A 397 16.23 32.19 9.98
C CYS A 397 15.22 33.30 10.31
N PRO A 398 15.60 34.59 10.14
CA PRO A 398 14.81 35.73 10.57
C PRO A 398 13.42 35.78 9.91
N GLU A 399 13.30 35.29 8.67
CA GLU A 399 12.09 35.30 7.85
C GLU A 399 10.94 34.43 8.42
N LEU A 400 11.26 33.51 9.35
CA LEU A 400 10.29 32.65 10.03
C LEU A 400 9.88 33.19 11.42
N SER A 401 10.69 34.07 12.03
CA SER A 401 10.47 34.61 13.37
C SER A 401 9.33 35.63 13.47
N GLU A 402 9.01 36.33 12.37
CA GLU A 402 8.00 37.39 12.36
C GLU A 402 6.55 36.86 12.32
N SER A 403 6.35 35.56 12.11
CA SER A 403 5.03 34.93 11.87
C SER A 403 4.46 34.07 13.00
N ALA A 404 5.19 33.89 14.12
CA ALA A 404 4.83 32.92 15.15
C ALA A 404 4.18 33.59 16.38
N ASP A 405 2.84 33.57 16.45
CA ASP A 405 2.10 33.91 17.66
C ASP A 405 2.08 32.70 18.62
N TYR A 406 2.75 32.81 19.77
CA TYR A 406 3.14 31.67 20.62
C TYR A 406 2.03 31.24 21.58
N SER A 407 1.12 30.36 21.14
CA SER A 407 0.45 29.41 22.04
C SER A 407 0.99 28.00 21.79
N LEU A 408 1.81 27.49 22.71
CA LEU A 408 2.55 26.22 22.57
C LEU A 408 1.71 25.02 23.04
N PRO A 409 1.26 24.08 22.18
CA PRO A 409 0.89 22.76 22.64
C PRO A 409 2.15 21.92 22.94
N ARG A 410 2.10 21.13 24.01
CA ARG A 410 3.17 20.20 24.44
C ARG A 410 3.48 19.16 23.37
N ILE A 411 4.47 19.42 22.52
CA ILE A 411 5.18 18.37 21.78
C ILE A 411 6.29 17.89 22.72
N ALA A 412 6.29 16.60 23.09
CA ALA A 412 7.32 16.03 23.96
C ALA A 412 8.66 15.91 23.21
N PHE A 413 9.46 16.97 23.24
CA PHE A 413 10.88 16.94 22.91
C PHE A 413 11.63 16.47 24.16
N LYS A 414 11.96 15.17 24.24
CA LYS A 414 12.84 14.70 25.31
C LYS A 414 14.26 15.18 24.99
N SER A 415 14.84 15.95 25.89
CA SER A 415 16.26 16.31 25.88
C SER A 415 17.09 15.02 25.86
N THR A 416 18.01 14.90 24.91
CA THR A 416 19.10 13.90 24.91
C THR A 416 20.33 14.40 25.64
N ALA A 417 20.24 15.52 26.38
CA ALA A 417 21.28 15.89 27.31
C ALA A 417 21.49 14.70 28.27
N ILE A 418 22.69 14.12 28.21
CA ILE A 418 23.19 13.25 29.28
C ILE A 418 22.94 14.05 30.56
N PRO A 419 22.21 13.50 31.55
CA PRO A 419 22.08 14.20 32.82
C PRO A 419 23.49 14.36 33.35
N VAL A 420 24.00 15.60 33.35
CA VAL A 420 25.19 15.94 34.11
C VAL A 420 24.84 15.52 35.54
N PRO A 421 25.57 14.58 36.16
CA PRO A 421 25.29 14.26 37.55
C PRO A 421 25.55 15.56 38.30
N HIS A 422 24.49 16.17 38.81
CA HIS A 422 24.65 17.09 39.91
C HIS A 422 25.32 16.27 41.00
N LEU A 423 26.62 16.50 41.19
CA LEU A 423 27.32 16.15 42.41
C LEU A 423 26.51 16.79 43.53
N GLN A 424 25.60 16.00 44.10
CA GLN A 424 24.95 16.36 45.33
C GLN A 424 26.09 16.56 46.33
N HIS A 425 26.21 17.77 46.83
CA HIS A 425 27.07 18.09 47.94
C HIS A 425 26.70 17.14 49.09
N VAL A 426 27.50 16.09 49.29
CA VAL A 426 27.29 15.13 50.38
C VAL A 426 27.56 15.89 51.67
N ARG A 427 26.50 16.29 52.39
CA ARG A 427 26.62 16.63 53.80
C ARG A 427 27.03 15.35 54.52
N LYS A 428 28.30 15.29 54.97
CA LYS A 428 28.80 14.28 55.90
C LYS A 428 27.89 14.24 57.12
N ARG A 429 27.08 13.18 57.28
CA ARG A 429 26.44 12.88 58.56
C ARG A 429 27.53 12.44 59.54
N LYS A 430 27.68 13.19 60.64
CA LYS A 430 28.39 12.76 61.83
C LYS A 430 27.71 11.49 62.34
N TRP A 431 28.49 10.43 62.50
CA TRP A 431 28.07 9.27 63.30
C TRP A 431 28.17 9.67 64.77
N THR A 432 27.09 9.48 65.51
CA THR A 432 27.10 9.42 66.97
C THR A 432 26.82 7.98 67.37
N TRP A 433 27.66 7.47 68.26
CA TRP A 433 27.69 6.10 68.77
C TRP A 433 26.39 5.67 69.43
#